data_AF-A0A2K2VI62-F1
#
_entry.id   AF-A0A2K2VI62-F1
#
_cell.length_a   1.000
_cell.length_b   1.000
_cell.length_c   1.000
_cell.angle_alpha   90.00
_cell.angle_beta   90.00
_cell.angle_gamma   90.00
#
_symmetry.space_group_name_H-M   'P 1'
#
loop_
_entity.id
_entity.type
_entity.pdbx_description
1 polymer ?
#
loop_
_entity_poly.entity_id
_entity_poly.type
_entity_poly.pdbx_seq_one_letter_code
_entity_poly.pdbx_strand_id
1 'polypeptide(L)' 'MNKNKKNEAFILASGSPRRRELLRQLGFSFTVIPSRLEETNQRGMEPRGHAT' A
#
# COMPACT_ATOMS: atom_id res chain seq x y z
N MET A 1 13.74 -24.72 16.46
CA MET A 1 13.33 -24.54 15.04
C MET A 1 13.22 -23.06 14.76
N ASN A 2 14.28 -22.50 14.16
CA ASN A 2 14.44 -21.08 13.90
C ASN A 2 13.59 -20.67 12.70
N LYS A 3 12.58 -19.83 12.91
CA LYS A 3 12.03 -19.03 11.81
C LYS A 3 12.90 -17.79 11.71
N ASN A 4 13.69 -17.69 10.65
CA ASN A 4 14.35 -16.43 10.27
C ASN A 4 13.25 -15.37 10.07
N LYS A 5 12.92 -14.62 11.12
CA LYS A 5 12.11 -13.41 11.03
C LYS A 5 12.94 -12.42 10.22
N LYS A 6 12.71 -12.36 8.91
CA LYS A 6 13.05 -11.15 8.17
C LYS A 6 12.25 -10.04 8.85
N ASN A 7 12.91 -9.01 9.35
CA ASN A 7 12.22 -7.77 9.71
C ASN A 7 11.65 -7.24 8.40
N GLU A 8 10.42 -7.62 8.07
CA GLU A 8 9.73 -7.15 6.88
C GLU A 8 9.52 -5.65 7.05
N ALA A 9 10.14 -4.87 6.17
CA ALA A 9 9.96 -3.43 6.15
C ALA A 9 8.49 -3.11 5.86
N PHE A 10 7.89 -2.23 6.65
CA PHE A 10 6.55 -1.73 6.36
C PHE A 10 6.63 -0.69 5.24
N ILE A 11 5.96 -0.95 4.11
CA ILE A 11 6.03 -0.12 2.91
C ILE A 11 4.65 0.47 2.60
N LEU A 12 4.58 1.79 2.40
CA LEU A 12 3.43 2.45 1.81
C LEU A 12 3.55 2.42 0.28
N ALA A 13 2.80 1.51 -0.35
CA ALA A 13 2.74 1.33 -1.80
C ALA A 13 1.89 2.39 -2.54
N SER A 14 1.83 3.62 -2.02
CA SER A 14 0.98 4.69 -2.56
C SER A 14 1.73 6.00 -2.70
N GLY A 15 1.62 6.63 -3.86
CA GLY A 15 2.12 7.99 -4.08
C GLY A 15 1.27 9.10 -3.45
N SER A 16 0.19 8.77 -2.73
CA SER A 16 -0.74 9.76 -2.18
C SER A 16 -0.16 10.51 -0.97
N PRO A 17 -0.01 11.85 -1.02
CA PRO A 17 0.48 12.64 0.13
C PRO A 17 -0.41 12.49 1.37
N ARG A 18 -1.73 12.34 1.17
CA ARG A 18 -2.71 12.19 2.24
C ARG A 18 -2.55 10.86 2.98
N ARG A 19 -2.33 9.75 2.27
CA ARG A 19 -2.13 8.42 2.90
C ARG A 19 -0.86 8.38 3.74
N ARG A 20 0.21 9.02 3.26
CA ARG A 20 1.45 9.19 4.02
C ARG A 20 1.21 9.95 5.33
N GLU A 21 0.46 11.05 5.29
CA GLU A 21 0.17 11.85 6.48
C GLU A 21 -0.66 11.07 7.49
N LEU A 22 -1.70 10.34 7.05
CA LEU A 22 -2.52 9.50 7.92
C LEU A 22 -1.69 8.44 8.64
N LEU A 23 -0.83 7.70 7.94
CA LEU A 23 0.00 6.68 8.57
C LEU A 23 1.04 7.28 9.52
N ARG A 24 1.56 8.48 9.22
CA ARG A 24 2.46 9.22 10.11
C ARG A 24 1.76 9.62 11.41
N GLN A 25 0.52 10.10 11.33
CA GLN A 25 -0.29 10.47 12.50
C GLN A 25 -0.60 9.28 13.40
N LEU A 26 -0.72 8.09 12.83
CA LEU A 26 -0.89 6.83 13.58
C LEU A 26 0.43 6.32 14.20
N GLY A 27 1.56 6.98 13.99
CA GLY A 27 2.85 6.64 14.59
C GLY A 27 3.62 5.53 13.87
N PHE A 28 3.23 5.15 12.65
CA PHE A 28 3.96 4.12 11.90
C PHE A 28 5.28 4.64 11.35
N SER A 29 6.31 3.79 11.44
CA SER A 29 7.55 3.94 10.65
C SER A 29 7.44 3.10 9.39
N PHE A 30 7.59 3.72 8.22
CA PHE A 30 7.46 3.05 6.93
C PHE A 30 8.26 3.75 5.84
N THR A 31 8.52 3.04 4.75
CA THR A 31 9.11 3.58 3.52
C THR A 31 8.03 3.80 2.48
N VAL A 32 8.11 4.87 1.69
CA VAL A 32 7.17 5.11 0.58
C VAL A 32 7.78 4.59 -0.71
N ILE A 33 7.09 3.66 -1.38
CA ILE A 33 7.43 3.18 -2.72
C ILE A 33 6.17 3.28 -3.56
N PRO A 34 5.99 4.33 -4.38
CA PRO A 34 4.78 4.49 -5.17
C PRO A 34 4.56 3.31 -6.13
N SER A 35 3.32 2.83 -6.22
CA SER A 35 2.93 1.84 -7.23
C SER A 35 3.11 2.41 -8.64
N ARG A 36 3.49 1.53 -9.58
CA ARG A 36 3.56 1.82 -11.02
C ARG A 36 2.45 1.14 -11.81
N LEU A 37 1.50 0.49 -11.11
CA LEU A 37 0.37 -0.17 -11.74
C LEU A 37 -0.55 0.87 -12.39
N GLU A 38 -0.96 0.62 -13.62
CA GLU A 38 -2.00 1.42 -14.27
C GLU A 38 -3.37 1.01 -13.72
N GLU A 39 -4.13 2.00 -13.22
CA GLU A 39 -5.51 1.79 -12.80
C GLU A 39 -6.40 1.74 -14.05
N THR A 40 -6.83 0.55 -14.44
CA THR A 40 -7.70 0.35 -15.60
C THR A 40 -9.14 0.13 -15.16
N ASN A 41 -10.08 0.90 -15.74
CA ASN A 41 -11.51 0.67 -15.52
C ASN A 41 -11.98 -0.50 -16.40
N GLN A 42 -11.82 -1.71 -15.89
CA GLN A 42 -12.30 -2.92 -16.57
C GLN A 42 -13.84 -2.91 -16.69
N ARG A 43 -14.34 -2.94 -17.92
CA ARG A 43 -15.78 -2.91 -18.21
C ARG A 43 -16.45 -4.17 -17.63
N GLY A 44 -17.59 -3.97 -16.96
CA GLY A 44 -18.36 -5.06 -16.35
C GLY A 44 -17.82 -5.53 -15.00
N MET A 45 -16.71 -4.96 -14.52
CA MET A 45 -16.28 -5.16 -13.14
C MET A 45 -17.06 -4.22 -12.22
N GLU A 46 -17.65 -4.79 -11.18
CA GLU A 46 -18.35 -4.05 -10.13
C GLU A 46 -17.39 -3.10 -9.37
N PRO A 47 -17.84 -1.95 -8.87
CA PRO A 47 -16.97 -0.96 -8.21
C PRO A 47 -16.07 -1.52 -7.12
N ARG A 48 -16.57 -2.46 -6.29
CA ARG A 48 -15.76 -3.10 -5.24
C ARG A 48 -14.64 -3.97 -5.81
N GLY A 49 -14.84 -4.55 -6.99
CA GLY A 49 -13.85 -5.38 -7.68
C GLY A 49 -12.60 -4.60 -8.10
N HIS A 50 -12.73 -3.30 -8.40
CA HIS A 50 -11.58 -2.45 -8.79
C HIS A 50 -10.65 -2.10 -7.63
N ALA A 51 -11.12 -2.20 -6.38
CA ALA A 51 -10.38 -1.80 -5.18
C ALA A 51 -9.69 -2.98 -4.46
N THR A 52 -9.77 -4.19 -5.02
CA THR A 52 -9.20 -5.42 -4.47
C THR A 52 -7.85 -5.71 -5.12
#